data_AF-A0A5K0XLM2-F1
#
_entry.id   AF-A0A5K0XLM2-F1
#
_cell.length_a   1.000
_cell.length_b   1.000
_cell.length_c   1.000
_cell.angle_alpha   90.00
_cell.angle_beta   90.00
_cell.angle_gamma   90.00
#
_symmetry.space_group_name_H-M   'P 1'
#
loop_
_entity.id
_entity.type
_entity.pdbx_description
1 polymer ?
#
loop_
_entity_poly.entity_id
_entity_poly.type
_entity_poly.pdbx_seq_one_letter_code
_entity_poly.pdbx_strand_id
1 'polypeptide(L)' 'DHLGDVVYVELPEVGATVKQGGSFGAVESVKATSDINSPVSGKVVAVNEDLGSSPGL' A
#
# COMPACT_ATOMS: atom_id res chain seq x y z
N ASP A 1 -8.72 9.26 -9.73
CA ASP A 1 -10.21 9.18 -9.81
C ASP A 1 -10.81 7.77 -9.86
N HIS A 2 -10.03 6.67 -9.91
CA HIS A 2 -10.60 5.32 -10.01
C HIS A 2 -10.98 4.67 -8.67
N LEU A 3 -10.31 5.04 -7.57
CA LEU A 3 -10.56 4.45 -6.25
C LEU A 3 -11.65 5.19 -5.45
N GLY A 4 -11.84 6.51 -5.64
CA GLY A 4 -12.70 7.32 -4.77
C GLY A 4 -12.01 7.66 -3.45
N ASP A 5 -12.79 7.97 -2.40
CA ASP A 5 -12.25 8.30 -1.08
C ASP A 5 -11.60 7.07 -0.44
N VAL A 6 -10.28 7.13 -0.26
CA VAL A 6 -9.49 6.07 0.38
C VAL A 6 -9.75 6.10 1.87
N VAL A 7 -10.15 4.95 2.42
CA VAL A 7 -10.49 4.81 3.85
C VAL A 7 -9.46 3.98 4.60
N TYR A 8 -8.65 3.19 3.89
CA TYR A 8 -7.64 2.35 4.51
C TYR A 8 -6.51 2.03 3.52
N VAL A 9 -5.29 1.95 4.06
CA VAL A 9 -4.10 1.55 3.30
C VAL A 9 -3.37 0.48 4.11
N GLU A 10 -3.23 -0.71 3.53
CA GLU A 10 -2.40 -1.78 4.06
C GLU A 10 -0.97 -1.59 3.55
N LEU A 11 -0.07 -1.31 4.49
CA LEU A 11 1.36 -1.12 4.24
C LEU A 11 2.15 -2.34 4.70
N PRO A 12 3.24 -2.69 3.99
CA PRO A 12 4.13 -3.75 4.42
C PRO A 12 4.90 -3.35 5.68
N GLU A 13 5.42 -4.33 6.41
CA GLU A 13 6.34 -4.03 7.53
C GLU A 13 7.69 -3.51 7.02
N VAL A 14 8.26 -2.54 7.75
CA VAL A 14 9.65 -2.14 7.53
C VAL A 14 10.57 -3.32 7.79
N GLY A 15 11.34 -3.67 6.77
CA GLY A 15 12.22 -4.83 6.77
C GLY A 15 11.67 -6.04 6.02
N ALA A 16 10.40 -6.00 5.58
CA ALA A 16 9.84 -7.04 4.72
C ALA A 16 10.57 -7.09 3.37
N THR A 17 10.65 -8.30 2.79
CA THR A 17 11.19 -8.51 1.45
C THR A 17 10.06 -8.56 0.44
N VAL A 18 10.11 -7.69 -0.57
CA VAL A 18 9.14 -7.62 -1.66
C VAL A 18 9.76 -8.13 -2.95
N LYS A 19 8.94 -8.69 -3.84
CA LYS A 19 9.36 -9.16 -5.16
C LYS A 19 8.68 -8.33 -6.24
N GLN A 20 9.39 -8.05 -7.32
CA GLN A 20 8.80 -7.40 -8.50
C GLN A 20 7.57 -8.17 -8.97
N GLY A 21 6.46 -7.45 -9.18
CA GLY A 21 5.15 -8.00 -9.55
C GLY A 21 4.41 -8.71 -8.42
N GLY A 22 5.00 -8.84 -7.23
CA GLY A 22 4.34 -9.40 -6.05
C GLY A 22 3.57 -8.32 -5.30
N SER A 23 2.40 -8.68 -4.76
CA SER A 23 1.66 -7.79 -3.86
C SER A 23 2.45 -7.52 -2.59
N PHE A 24 2.47 -6.26 -2.17
CA PHE A 24 3.11 -5.82 -0.92
C PHE A 24 2.17 -5.03 -0.01
N GLY A 25 0.94 -4.81 -0.43
CA GLY A 25 -0.04 -4.02 0.29
C GLY A 25 -1.31 -3.86 -0.54
N ALA A 26 -2.29 -3.14 0.00
CA ALA A 26 -3.57 -2.91 -0.63
C ALA A 26 -4.10 -1.52 -0.25
N VAL A 27 -4.85 -0.90 -1.17
CA VAL A 27 -5.60 0.32 -0.90
C VAL A 27 -7.08 -0.03 -0.92
N GLU A 28 -7.80 0.39 0.11
CA GLU A 28 -9.23 0.20 0.21
C GLU A 28 -9.93 1.56 0.26
N SER A 29 -10.94 1.69 -0.59
CA SER A 29 -11.87 2.80 -0.63
C SER A 29 -13.27 2.32 -0.24
N VAL A 30 -14.20 3.25 -0.09
CA VAL A 30 -15.62 2.92 0.15
C VAL A 30 -16.23 2.06 -0.98
N LYS A 31 -15.63 2.05 -2.17
CA LYS A 31 -16.21 1.44 -3.38
C LYS A 31 -15.39 0.28 -3.95
N ALA A 32 -14.10 0.19 -3.63
CA ALA A 32 -13.21 -0.78 -4.23
C ALA A 32 -11.98 -1.04 -3.36
N THR A 33 -11.45 -2.26 -3.49
CA THR A 33 -10.14 -2.63 -2.97
C THR A 33 -9.20 -2.84 -4.16
N SER A 34 -7.95 -2.42 -4.06
CA SER A 34 -6.95 -2.65 -5.09
C SER A 34 -5.62 -3.05 -4.47
N ASP A 35 -5.06 -4.14 -4.97
CA ASP A 35 -3.75 -4.62 -4.57
C ASP A 35 -2.64 -3.73 -5.13
N ILE A 36 -1.61 -3.49 -4.32
CA ILE A 36 -0.41 -2.77 -4.72
C ILE A 36 0.70 -3.79 -4.99
N ASN A 37 1.12 -3.87 -6.25
CA ASN A 37 2.21 -4.74 -6.69
C ASN A 37 3.54 -3.99 -6.70
N SER A 38 4.60 -4.64 -6.23
CA SER A 38 5.91 -4.00 -6.12
C SER A 38 6.52 -3.86 -7.52
N PRO A 39 6.97 -2.66 -7.91
CA PRO A 39 7.60 -2.48 -9.22
C PRO A 39 9.00 -3.12 -9.27
N VAL A 40 9.61 -3.40 -8.11
CA VAL A 40 10.96 -3.93 -7.98
C VAL A 40 11.05 -4.98 -6.87
N SER A 41 12.08 -5.83 -6.93
CA SER A 41 12.43 -6.72 -5.82
C SER A 41 13.37 -5.99 -4.87
N GLY A 42 13.18 -6.14 -3.57
CA GLY A 42 14.00 -5.45 -2.58
C GLY A 42 13.51 -5.64 -1.15
N LYS A 43 14.05 -4.82 -0.26
CA LYS A 43 13.65 -4.77 1.15
C LYS A 43 13.00 -3.42 1.44
N VAL A 44 11.85 -3.44 2.10
CA VAL A 44 11.18 -2.23 2.57
C VAL A 44 12.06 -1.60 3.66
N VAL A 45 12.49 -0.35 3.45
CA VAL A 45 13.36 0.36 4.41
C VAL A 45 12.62 1.41 5.23
N ALA A 46 11.48 1.86 4.72
CA ALA A 46 10.59 2.81 5.36
C ALA A 46 9.20 2.67 4.72
N VAL A 47 8.17 3.03 5.47
CA VAL A 47 6.79 3.16 4.96
C VAL A 47 6.26 4.53 5.35
N ASN A 48 5.24 4.99 4.64
CA ASN A 48 4.58 6.24 4.97
C ASN A 48 3.56 6.00 6.11
N GLU A 49 4.02 6.11 7.35
CA GLU A 49 3.20 5.87 8.55
C GLU A 49 1.98 6.81 8.63
N ASP A 50 2.06 7.99 8.00
CA ASP A 50 0.97 8.96 7.97
C ASP A 50 -0.27 8.40 7.26
N LEU A 51 -0.10 7.48 6.30
CA LEU A 51 -1.23 6.83 5.60
C LEU A 51 -2.06 5.94 6.53
N GLY A 52 -1.49 5.45 7.63
CA GLY A 52 -2.24 4.69 8.63
C GLY A 52 -3.20 5.58 9.44
N SER A 53 -2.86 6.86 9.61
CA SER A 53 -3.68 7.83 10.35
C SER A 53 -4.53 8.72 9.42
N SER A 54 -4.09 8.90 8.19
CA SER A 54 -4.75 9.71 7.17
C SER A 54 -4.59 9.06 5.79
N PRO A 55 -5.47 8.09 5.46
CA PRO A 55 -5.36 7.28 4.26
C PRO A 55 -5.62 8.05 2.94
N GLY A 56 -6.10 9.30 3.02
CA GLY A 56 -6.39 10.17 1.87
C GLY A 56 -5.35 11.27 1.58
N LEU A 57 -4.16 11.20 2.20
CA LEU A 57 -3.04 12.13 1.97
C LEU A 57 -2.39 11.99 0.59
#